data_AF-M0R027-F1
#
_entry.id   AF-M0R027-F1
#
_cell.length_a   1.000
_cell.length_b   1.000
_cell.length_c   1.000
_cell.angle_alpha   90.00
_cell.angle_beta   90.00
_cell.angle_gamma   90.00
#
_symmetry.space_group_name_H-M   'P 1'
#
loop_
_entity.id
_entity.type
_entity.pdbx_description
1 polymer ?
#
loop_
_entity_poly.entity_id
_entity_poly.type
_entity_poly.pdbx_seq_one_letter_code
_entity_poly.pdbx_strand_id
1 'polypeptide(L)'
;MRAIEIYTDMGRFTIAAKHHISIAEIYETELVDIEKAIAHYEQSADYYKGEESNSSANKCLLKVAGYAALLEQYQKAIDIYEQVGTNAMDSPLLKYSAKDYF
;
A
#
# COMPACT_ATOMS: atom_id res chain seq x y z
N MET A 1 -10.43 15.86 11.49
CA MET A 1 -9.09 16.09 10.92
C MET A 1 -7.98 16.35 11.96
N ARG A 2 -8.18 16.20 13.30
CA ARG A 2 -7.11 16.41 14.30
C ARG A 2 -6.37 15.14 14.78
N ALA A 3 -6.87 13.95 14.47
CA ALA A 3 -6.29 12.70 14.97
C ALA A 3 -5.06 12.24 14.15
N ILE A 4 -5.02 12.56 12.85
CA ILE A 4 -3.93 12.14 11.95
C ILE A 4 -2.61 12.82 12.36
N GLU A 5 -2.64 14.13 12.61
CA GLU A 5 -1.46 14.91 13.01
C GLU A 5 -0.84 14.43 14.33
N ILE A 6 -1.67 14.05 15.31
CA ILE A 6 -1.18 13.57 16.63
C ILE A 6 -0.46 12.23 16.51
N TYR A 7 -0.89 11.33 15.62
CA TYR A 7 -0.23 10.02 15.45
C TYR A 7 1.05 10.09 14.61
N THR A 8 1.15 11.05 13.68
CA THR A 8 2.39 11.34 12.94
C THR A 8 3.48 11.87 13.89
N ASP A 9 3.11 12.69 14.87
CA ASP A 9 4.04 13.29 15.85
C ASP A 9 4.55 12.29 16.91
N MET A 10 3.84 11.16 17.10
CA MET A 10 4.17 10.13 18.09
C MET A 10 5.00 8.95 17.55
N GLY A 11 5.49 9.00 16.30
CA GLY A 11 6.19 7.87 15.68
C GLY A 11 5.30 6.64 15.46
N ARG A 12 4.00 6.87 15.25
CA ARG A 12 3.00 5.83 15.01
C ARG A 12 2.48 5.95 13.57
N PHE A 13 3.39 6.01 12.59
CA PHE A 13 3.03 6.07 11.16
C PHE A 13 2.17 4.88 10.73
N THR A 14 2.34 3.73 11.39
CA THR A 14 1.47 2.55 11.24
C THR A 14 0.00 2.83 11.57
N ILE A 15 -0.32 3.71 12.54
CA ILE A 15 -1.70 4.06 12.89
C ILE A 15 -2.28 5.04 11.85
N ALA A 16 -1.49 6.02 11.43
CA ALA A 16 -1.88 6.92 10.35
C ALA A 16 -2.18 6.13 9.05
N ALA A 17 -1.30 5.20 8.67
CA ALA A 17 -1.50 4.33 7.51
C ALA A 17 -2.83 3.54 7.59
N LYS A 18 -3.14 2.94 8.75
CA LYS A 18 -4.42 2.24 8.96
C LYS A 18 -5.63 3.15 8.77
N HIS A 19 -5.56 4.38 9.27
CA HIS A 19 -6.64 5.35 9.05
C HIS A 19 -6.80 5.71 7.57
N HIS A 20 -5.70 5.89 6.85
CA HIS A 20 -5.73 6.12 5.40
C HIS A 20 -6.35 4.93 4.65
N ILE A 21 -6.05 3.68 5.04
CA ILE A 21 -6.72 2.49 4.47
C ILE A 21 -8.23 2.53 4.71
N SER A 22 -8.68 2.75 5.96
CA SER A 22 -10.12 2.76 6.25
C SER A 22 -10.85 3.87 5.50
N ILE A 23 -10.22 5.05 5.33
CA ILE A 23 -10.77 6.13 4.52
C ILE A 23 -10.86 5.70 3.04
N ALA A 24 -9.84 5.05 2.51
CA ALA A 24 -9.83 4.54 1.14
C ALA A 24 -10.91 3.48 0.89
N GLU A 25 -11.15 2.58 1.85
CA GLU A 25 -12.21 1.56 1.79
C GLU A 25 -13.61 2.21 1.76
N ILE A 26 -13.83 3.30 2.51
CA ILE A 26 -15.08 4.07 2.45
C ILE A 26 -15.23 4.73 1.07
N TYR A 27 -14.15 5.28 0.51
CA TYR A 27 -14.19 5.86 -0.84
C TYR A 27 -14.46 4.81 -1.93
N GLU A 28 -13.94 3.58 -1.77
CA GLU A 28 -14.24 2.44 -2.65
C GLU A 28 -15.71 2.01 -2.58
N THR A 29 -16.26 1.90 -1.36
CA THR A 29 -17.54 1.22 -1.13
C THR A 29 -18.75 2.16 -1.10
N GLU A 30 -18.64 3.30 -0.43
CA GLU A 30 -19.77 4.21 -0.18
C GLU A 30 -19.85 5.35 -1.20
N LEU A 31 -18.69 5.90 -1.59
CA LEU A 31 -18.63 7.11 -2.43
C LEU A 31 -18.28 6.82 -3.89
N VAL A 32 -17.79 5.60 -4.20
CA VAL A 32 -17.34 5.17 -5.54
C VAL A 32 -16.36 6.18 -6.17
N ASP A 33 -15.58 6.86 -5.33
CA ASP A 33 -14.58 7.84 -5.74
C ASP A 33 -13.22 7.16 -5.74
N ILE A 34 -12.98 6.42 -6.82
CA ILE A 34 -11.80 5.56 -6.99
C ILE A 34 -10.51 6.39 -7.04
N GLU A 35 -10.56 7.61 -7.56
CA GLU A 35 -9.41 8.53 -7.59
C GLU A 35 -8.97 8.93 -6.18
N LYS A 36 -9.91 9.29 -5.30
CA LYS A 36 -9.59 9.57 -3.89
C LYS A 36 -9.12 8.33 -3.15
N ALA A 37 -9.74 7.17 -3.41
CA ALA A 37 -9.30 5.92 -2.81
C ALA A 37 -7.83 5.62 -3.15
N ILE A 38 -7.43 5.81 -4.40
CA ILE A 38 -6.03 5.67 -4.84
C ILE A 38 -5.11 6.60 -4.05
N ALA A 39 -5.42 7.89 -3.97
CA ALA A 39 -4.58 8.85 -3.26
C ALA A 39 -4.37 8.47 -1.78
N HIS A 40 -5.43 8.01 -1.10
CA HIS A 40 -5.32 7.55 0.28
C HIS A 40 -4.52 6.24 0.42
N TYR A 41 -4.67 5.29 -0.51
CA TYR A 41 -3.86 4.07 -0.51
C TYR A 41 -2.38 4.32 -0.82
N GLU A 42 -2.06 5.24 -1.74
CA GLU A 42 -0.68 5.66 -2.03
C GLU A 42 -0.03 6.25 -0.78
N GLN A 43 -0.74 7.16 -0.10
CA GLN A 43 -0.25 7.77 1.12
C GLN A 43 -0.05 6.75 2.25
N SER A 44 -0.95 5.76 2.37
CA SER A 44 -0.76 4.62 3.28
C SER A 44 0.47 3.78 2.91
N ALA A 45 0.71 3.54 1.63
CA ALA A 45 1.86 2.78 1.17
C ALA A 45 3.18 3.49 1.51
N ASP A 46 3.22 4.82 1.37
CA ASP A 46 4.39 5.64 1.72
C ASP A 46 4.68 5.61 3.22
N TYR A 47 3.65 5.71 4.06
CA TYR A 47 3.82 5.53 5.51
C TYR A 47 4.36 4.15 5.87
N TYR A 48 3.88 3.08 5.22
CA TYR A 48 4.40 1.73 5.45
C TYR A 48 5.83 1.53 4.92
N LYS A 49 6.19 2.17 3.80
CA LYS A 49 7.57 2.17 3.28
C LYS A 49 8.53 2.88 4.24
N GLY A 50 8.12 4.01 4.82
CA GLY A 50 8.92 4.76 5.80
C GLY A 50 9.21 3.96 7.07
N GLU A 51 8.32 3.05 7.45
CA GLU A 51 8.45 2.15 8.61
C GLU A 51 9.10 0.80 8.25
N GLU A 52 9.72 0.68 7.07
CA GLU A 52 10.30 -0.57 6.53
C GLU A 52 9.30 -1.75 6.43
N SER A 53 7.99 -1.46 6.46
CA SER A 53 6.91 -2.43 6.38
C SER A 53 6.52 -2.74 4.92
N ASN A 54 7.46 -3.31 4.17
CA ASN A 54 7.30 -3.58 2.74
C ASN A 54 6.08 -4.46 2.42
N SER A 55 5.78 -5.46 3.23
CA SER A 55 4.60 -6.33 3.02
C SER A 55 3.27 -5.56 3.09
N SER A 56 3.16 -4.60 4.02
CA SER A 56 1.96 -3.77 4.18
C SER A 56 1.86 -2.73 3.06
N ALA A 57 2.98 -2.10 2.71
CA ALA A 57 3.05 -1.19 1.57
C ALA A 57 2.66 -1.88 0.26
N ASN A 58 3.16 -3.09 0.02
CA ASN A 58 2.83 -3.86 -1.19
C ASN A 58 1.34 -4.16 -1.29
N LYS A 59 0.65 -4.47 -0.17
CA LYS A 59 -0.81 -4.66 -0.18
C LYS A 59 -1.56 -3.39 -0.62
N CYS A 60 -1.14 -2.23 -0.11
CA CYS A 60 -1.72 -0.93 -0.51
C CYS A 60 -1.44 -0.64 -1.99
N LEU A 61 -0.21 -0.86 -2.46
CA LEU A 61 0.18 -0.65 -3.85
C LEU A 61 -0.57 -1.56 -4.83
N LEU A 62 -0.81 -2.83 -4.48
CA LEU A 62 -1.62 -3.73 -5.31
C LEU A 62 -3.06 -3.24 -5.48
N LYS A 63 -3.65 -2.67 -4.42
CA LYS A 63 -4.96 -2.00 -4.48
C LYS A 63 -4.92 -0.79 -5.41
N VAL A 64 -3.91 0.09 -5.27
CA VAL A 64 -3.70 1.24 -6.16
C VAL A 64 -3.60 0.81 -7.62
N ALA A 65 -2.79 -0.21 -7.92
CA ALA A 65 -2.62 -0.70 -9.29
C ALA A 65 -3.92 -1.25 -9.88
N GLY A 66 -4.70 -2.00 -9.08
CA GLY A 66 -6.01 -2.50 -9.50
C GLY A 66 -6.99 -1.38 -9.85
N TYR A 67 -7.05 -0.34 -9.01
CA TYR A 67 -7.90 0.83 -9.27
C TYR A 67 -7.38 1.70 -10.43
N ALA A 68 -6.07 1.89 -10.54
CA ALA A 68 -5.46 2.59 -11.67
C ALA A 68 -5.79 1.89 -13.00
N ALA A 69 -5.79 0.55 -13.03
CA ALA A 69 -6.22 -0.21 -14.20
C ALA A 69 -7.71 0.00 -14.54
N LEU A 70 -8.58 0.17 -13.54
CA LEU A 70 -10.00 0.50 -13.75
C LEU A 70 -10.21 1.91 -14.31
N LEU A 71 -9.31 2.84 -13.99
CA LEU A 71 -9.31 4.22 -14.51
C LEU A 71 -8.57 4.35 -15.86
N GLU A 72 -8.30 3.23 -16.54
CA GLU A 72 -7.55 3.16 -17.80
C GLU A 72 -6.10 3.68 -17.70
N GLN A 73 -5.57 3.85 -16.48
CA GLN A 73 -4.20 4.25 -16.20
C GLN A 73 -3.26 3.04 -16.22
N TYR A 74 -3.26 2.30 -17.33
CA TYR A 74 -2.53 1.03 -17.44
C TYR A 74 -1.02 1.18 -17.22
N GLN A 75 -0.42 2.28 -17.67
CA GLN A 75 1.01 2.53 -17.47
C GLN A 75 1.36 2.58 -15.98
N LYS A 76 0.59 3.36 -15.20
CA LYS A 76 0.77 3.47 -13.75
C LYS A 76 0.58 2.13 -13.05
N ALA A 77 -0.42 1.36 -13.46
CA ALA A 77 -0.66 0.03 -12.89
C ALA A 77 0.51 -0.93 -13.15
N ILE A 78 1.06 -0.95 -14.37
CA ILE A 78 2.22 -1.78 -14.74
C ILE A 78 3.43 -1.41 -13.88
N ASP A 79 3.77 -0.13 -13.81
CA ASP A 79 4.94 0.34 -13.05
C ASP A 79 4.84 -0.08 -11.57
N ILE A 80 3.65 0.02 -10.98
CA ILE A 80 3.41 -0.39 -9.59
C ILE A 80 3.48 -1.91 -9.44
N TYR A 81 2.89 -2.69 -10.36
CA TYR A 81 2.97 -4.15 -10.33
C TYR A 81 4.42 -4.65 -10.48
N GLU A 82 5.22 -4.05 -11.35
CA GLU A 82 6.65 -4.37 -11.51
C GLU A 82 7.44 -4.03 -10.24
N GLN A 83 7.15 -2.89 -9.61
CA GLN A 83 7.78 -2.51 -8.34
C GLN A 83 7.45 -3.54 -7.24
N VAL A 84 6.17 -3.87 -7.07
CA VAL A 84 5.73 -4.84 -6.05
C VAL A 84 6.30 -6.23 -6.34
N GLY A 85 6.35 -6.64 -7.62
CA GLY A 85 6.93 -7.90 -8.06
C GLY A 85 8.42 -7.99 -7.72
N THR A 86 9.19 -6.95 -8.02
CA THR A 86 10.62 -6.86 -7.66
C THR A 86 10.81 -6.94 -6.15
N ASN A 87 10.05 -6.16 -5.38
CA ASN A 87 10.11 -6.16 -3.92
C ASN A 87 9.75 -7.53 -3.31
N ALA A 88 8.81 -8.25 -3.92
CA ALA A 88 8.42 -9.59 -3.48
C ALA A 88 9.52 -10.63 -3.74
N MET A 89 10.22 -10.52 -4.88
CA MET A 89 11.34 -11.39 -5.23
C MET A 89 12.60 -11.12 -4.39
N ASP A 90 12.82 -9.85 -4.02
CA ASP A 90 13.96 -9.45 -3.17
C ASP A 90 13.78 -9.82 -1.70
N SER A 91 12.58 -10.22 -1.26
CA SER A 91 12.35 -10.70 0.11
C SER A 91 12.99 -12.10 0.29
N PRO A 92 14.16 -12.22 0.95
CA PRO A 92 14.96 -13.46 0.95
C PRO A 92 14.35 -14.58 1.81
N LEU A 93 13.21 -14.33 2.47
CA LEU A 93 12.52 -15.30 3.32
C LEU A 93 11.99 -16.51 2.53
N LEU A 94 11.58 -16.34 1.27
CA LEU A 94 11.22 -17.46 0.39
C LEU A 94 12.44 -18.23 -0.13
N LYS A 95 13.62 -17.60 -0.15
CA LYS A 95 14.88 -18.24 -0.57
C LYS A 95 15.45 -19.17 0.52
N TYR A 96 15.12 -18.91 1.80
CA TYR A 96 15.55 -19.75 2.92
C TYR A 96 14.62 -20.93 3.23
N SER A 97 13.30 -20.83 2.97
CA SER A 97 12.37 -21.97 3.16
C SER A 97 12.62 -23.14 2.21
N ALA A 98 13.43 -22.97 1.17
CA ALA A 98 13.83 -24.05 0.26
C ALA A 98 15.09 -24.80 0.74
N LYS A 99 15.75 -24.37 1.82
CA LYS A 99 16.99 -24.99 2.31
C LYS A 99 16.82 -25.96 3.47
N ASP A 100 15.65 -25.99 4.12
CA ASP A 100 15.30 -26.97 5.18
C ASP A 100 14.62 -28.24 4.62
N TYR A 101 14.51 -28.38 3.30
CA TYR A 101 13.95 -29.57 2.63
C TYR A 101 15.00 -30.45 1.93
N PHE A 102 16.29 -30.24 2.19
CA PHE A 102 17.38 -31.10 1.70
C PHE A 102 18.35 -31.50 2.80
#